data_AF-A0AAU0MVT9-F1
#
_entry.id   AF-A0AAU0MVT9-F1
#
_cell.length_a   1.000
_cell.length_b   1.000
_cell.length_c   1.000
_cell.angle_alpha   90.00
_cell.angle_beta   90.00
_cell.angle_gamma   90.00
#
_symmetry.space_group_name_H-M   'P 1'
#
loop_
_entity.id
_entity.type
_entity.pdbx_description
1 polymer ?
#
loop_
_entity_poly.entity_id
_entity_poly.type
_entity_poly.pdbx_seq_one_letter_code
_entity_poly.pdbx_strand_id
1 'polypeptide(L)'
;MGGYSSHPLSNGKFAVEIISMKPHIALTVSLLALSGQVTAEENSSTIYQTGTGNVASSDQTDHATYGSHIYQTQEGDIHHAVALQQSESNSHIYQTQGGSMNDAYSRQSGGLENHSNIAQSGSANHADTVQLQTQYSEAAIQQYGVDNRAKIYQIGGYGNVAVIQQDGEVHDAHIGQYASVDSDAYIKQHGSYNEAQILQSGLEQMADITQTGAGLVALIEQSDVHNEAWINQDGHGNEAYVTQHSWYNYADIKQYGYYNRADVLQYGGGAHLAIVKQDGGANEAIITQIGISQTAIISQSGVGNKAIVSQ
;
A
#
# COMPACT_ATOMS: atom_id res chain seq x y z
N MET A 1 24.24 29.44 -78.75
CA MET A 1 23.66 28.12 -79.04
C MET A 1 23.00 27.61 -77.76
N GLY A 2 21.71 27.24 -77.85
CA GLY A 2 20.86 26.46 -76.91
C GLY A 2 20.79 26.91 -75.44
N GLY A 3 19.65 27.12 -74.78
CA GLY A 3 18.30 26.60 -74.99
C GLY A 3 17.88 25.62 -73.87
N TYR A 4 16.88 26.03 -73.07
CA TYR A 4 15.92 25.26 -72.23
C TYR A 4 16.28 24.73 -70.82
N SER A 5 15.64 25.37 -69.82
CA SER A 5 14.62 24.84 -68.87
C SER A 5 14.89 23.57 -68.04
N SER A 6 14.81 23.70 -66.71
CA SER A 6 13.88 22.91 -65.87
C SER A 6 13.85 23.40 -64.41
N HIS A 7 12.64 23.55 -63.87
CA HIS A 7 12.36 23.69 -62.43
C HIS A 7 12.82 22.45 -61.65
N PRO A 8 13.17 22.59 -60.36
CA PRO A 8 12.96 21.51 -59.40
C PRO A 8 11.97 21.89 -58.30
N LEU A 9 11.16 20.89 -58.02
CA LEU A 9 10.14 20.74 -57.00
C LEU A 9 10.68 20.94 -55.57
N SER A 10 9.78 21.46 -54.73
CA SER A 10 9.78 21.42 -53.27
C SER A 10 10.12 20.02 -52.74
N ASN A 11 11.08 19.96 -51.80
CA ASN A 11 11.14 18.91 -50.79
C ASN A 11 11.49 19.56 -49.44
N GLY A 12 10.49 19.61 -48.55
CA GLY A 12 10.64 20.06 -47.18
C GLY A 12 11.63 19.18 -46.43
N LYS A 13 12.74 19.77 -45.99
CA LYS A 13 13.61 19.19 -44.97
C LYS A 13 12.97 19.51 -43.62
N PHE A 14 12.49 18.48 -42.92
CA PHE A 14 12.27 18.56 -41.48
C PHE A 14 13.60 18.90 -40.82
N ALA A 15 13.68 20.09 -40.23
CA ALA A 15 14.81 20.51 -39.42
C ALA A 15 14.76 19.72 -38.11
N VAL A 16 15.75 18.86 -37.89
CA VAL A 16 16.08 18.40 -36.54
C VAL A 16 16.90 19.51 -35.91
N GLU A 17 16.29 20.23 -34.97
CA GLU A 17 16.94 21.28 -34.20
C GLU A 17 17.93 20.62 -33.22
N ILE A 18 19.21 20.61 -33.58
CA ILE A 18 20.28 20.18 -32.68
C ILE A 18 20.50 21.31 -31.68
N ILE A 19 19.79 21.27 -30.56
CA ILE A 19 20.09 22.10 -29.40
C ILE A 19 21.41 21.60 -28.80
N SER A 20 22.45 22.42 -28.91
CA SER A 20 23.75 22.22 -28.26
C SER A 20 23.57 22.18 -26.73
N MET A 21 23.68 20.99 -26.14
CA MET A 21 23.80 20.80 -24.70
C MET A 21 25.23 20.40 -24.34
N LYS A 22 25.76 21.06 -23.31
CA LYS A 22 27.08 20.82 -22.71
C LYS A 22 27.21 19.36 -22.23
N PRO A 23 28.43 18.79 -22.20
CA PRO A 23 28.61 17.39 -21.84
C PRO A 23 28.35 17.20 -20.34
N HIS A 24 27.21 16.61 -20.00
CA HIS A 24 27.04 15.88 -18.75
C HIS A 24 27.18 14.39 -19.08
N ILE A 25 28.02 13.72 -18.30
CA ILE A 25 28.38 12.31 -18.46
C ILE A 25 27.11 11.47 -18.34
N ALA A 26 26.54 11.06 -19.47
CA ALA A 26 25.43 10.12 -19.52
C ALA A 26 26.00 8.70 -19.36
N LEU A 27 25.88 8.15 -18.15
CA LEU A 27 26.26 6.77 -17.85
C LEU A 27 25.02 5.88 -18.03
N THR A 28 25.00 5.13 -19.13
CA THR A 28 24.16 3.94 -19.44
C THR A 28 22.70 3.92 -18.94
N VAL A 29 21.78 4.22 -19.85
CA VAL A 29 20.37 3.75 -19.80
C VAL A 29 20.36 2.25 -20.11
N SER A 30 20.08 1.42 -19.11
CA SER A 30 19.90 -0.03 -19.28
C SER A 30 18.41 -0.33 -19.43
N LEU A 31 17.83 0.00 -20.60
CA LEU A 31 16.44 -0.34 -20.89
C LEU A 31 16.36 -1.83 -21.29
N LEU A 32 16.06 -2.72 -20.34
CA LEU A 32 15.61 -4.08 -20.65
C LEU A 32 14.08 -4.12 -20.62
N ALA A 33 13.45 -3.78 -21.75
CA ALA A 33 12.05 -4.12 -22.01
C ALA A 33 12.03 -5.44 -22.80
N LEU A 34 11.83 -6.56 -22.12
CA LEU A 34 11.60 -7.86 -22.76
C LEU A 34 10.11 -7.99 -23.11
N SER A 35 9.67 -7.35 -24.19
CA SER A 35 8.39 -7.70 -24.80
C SER A 35 8.60 -8.88 -25.75
N GLY A 36 8.16 -10.07 -25.34
CA GLY A 36 8.19 -11.25 -26.19
C GLY A 36 7.32 -11.03 -27.43
N GLN A 37 7.91 -10.98 -28.62
CA GLN A 37 7.17 -11.00 -29.87
C GLN A 37 6.57 -12.40 -30.07
N VAL A 38 5.24 -12.51 -29.94
CA VAL A 38 4.27 -13.16 -30.83
C VAL A 38 2.93 -13.23 -30.07
N THR A 39 1.96 -12.40 -30.48
CA THR A 39 0.54 -12.31 -30.04
C THR A 39 0.23 -11.96 -28.56
N ALA A 40 0.74 -10.83 -28.06
CA ALA A 40 0.14 -10.11 -26.93
C ALA A 40 -0.70 -8.94 -27.48
N GLU A 41 -2.01 -9.12 -27.64
CA GLU A 41 -2.91 -7.99 -27.93
C GLU A 41 -3.08 -7.16 -26.63
N GLU A 42 -2.79 -5.85 -26.71
CA GLU A 42 -3.11 -4.79 -25.72
C GLU A 42 -2.31 -4.69 -24.40
N ASN A 43 -1.25 -5.47 -24.16
CA ASN A 43 -0.37 -5.21 -23.00
C ASN A 43 0.60 -4.05 -23.27
N SER A 44 0.87 -3.21 -22.27
CA SER A 44 1.93 -2.19 -22.35
C SER A 44 2.78 -2.11 -21.09
N SER A 45 4.07 -1.84 -21.28
CA SER A 45 4.98 -1.48 -20.21
C SER A 45 5.71 -0.19 -20.59
N THR A 46 5.67 0.80 -19.69
CA THR A 46 6.32 2.10 -19.85
C THR A 46 7.22 2.36 -18.64
N ILE A 47 8.51 2.64 -18.90
CA ILE A 47 9.50 2.97 -17.89
C ILE A 47 10.08 4.36 -18.20
N TYR A 48 9.99 5.28 -17.24
CA TYR A 48 10.61 6.60 -17.27
C TYR A 48 11.61 6.75 -16.13
N GLN A 49 12.87 7.07 -16.44
CA GLN A 49 13.93 7.21 -15.45
C GLN A 49 14.73 8.50 -15.69
N THR A 50 14.94 9.29 -14.64
CA THR A 50 15.85 10.44 -14.63
C THR A 50 16.73 10.40 -13.38
N GLY A 51 17.98 10.86 -13.50
CA GLY A 51 18.99 10.79 -12.43
C GLY A 51 20.00 9.65 -12.62
N THR A 52 20.69 9.23 -11.56
CA THR A 52 21.84 8.31 -11.65
C THR A 52 21.63 7.00 -10.89
N GLY A 53 21.97 5.86 -11.51
CA GLY A 53 21.98 4.56 -10.83
C GLY A 53 20.60 3.91 -10.59
N ASN A 54 19.54 4.41 -11.21
CA ASN A 54 18.20 3.80 -11.11
C ASN A 54 18.11 2.48 -11.89
N VAL A 55 17.44 1.49 -11.30
CA VAL A 55 17.14 0.19 -11.90
C VAL A 55 15.63 0.01 -11.91
N ALA A 56 15.06 -0.23 -13.08
CA ALA A 56 13.66 -0.58 -13.27
C ALA A 56 13.56 -1.85 -14.10
N SER A 57 12.66 -2.75 -13.70
CA SER A 57 12.34 -3.98 -14.42
C SER A 57 10.83 -4.15 -14.50
N SER A 58 10.35 -4.47 -15.69
CA SER A 58 8.96 -4.84 -15.96
C SER A 58 8.90 -6.18 -16.69
N ASP A 59 8.07 -7.12 -16.23
CA ASP A 59 7.83 -8.40 -16.90
C ASP A 59 6.32 -8.62 -17.12
N GLN A 60 5.94 -8.85 -18.38
CA GLN A 60 4.57 -9.20 -18.82
C GLN A 60 4.60 -10.44 -19.75
N THR A 61 5.59 -11.33 -19.60
CA THR A 61 5.95 -12.32 -20.64
C THR A 61 5.01 -13.52 -20.79
N ASP A 62 3.94 -13.65 -19.99
CA ASP A 62 3.01 -14.78 -20.12
C ASP A 62 1.88 -14.53 -21.14
N HIS A 63 1.64 -15.51 -22.01
CA HIS A 63 0.65 -15.48 -23.09
C HIS A 63 -0.80 -15.37 -22.60
N ALA A 64 -1.07 -15.64 -21.32
CA ALA A 64 -2.38 -15.45 -20.70
C ALA A 64 -2.63 -14.01 -20.20
N THR A 65 -1.61 -13.14 -20.26
CA THR A 65 -1.76 -11.74 -19.85
C THR A 65 -2.41 -10.94 -20.98
N TYR A 66 -3.52 -10.25 -20.72
CA TYR A 66 -4.25 -9.46 -21.73
C TYR A 66 -4.65 -8.09 -21.16
N GLY A 67 -4.58 -7.02 -21.97
CA GLY A 67 -5.01 -5.66 -21.59
C GLY A 67 -4.31 -5.07 -20.35
N SER A 68 -3.18 -5.64 -19.92
CA SER A 68 -2.53 -5.27 -18.66
C SER A 68 -1.41 -4.26 -18.86
N HIS A 69 -1.25 -3.35 -17.90
CA HIS A 69 -0.39 -2.18 -18.03
C HIS A 69 0.58 -2.05 -16.86
N ILE A 70 1.86 -1.82 -17.16
CA ILE A 70 2.90 -1.46 -16.19
C ILE A 70 3.39 -0.04 -16.49
N TYR A 71 3.39 0.82 -15.49
CA TYR A 71 3.96 2.17 -15.54
C TYR A 71 4.92 2.39 -14.39
N GLN A 72 6.21 2.59 -14.69
CA GLN A 72 7.26 2.85 -13.71
C GLN A 72 7.92 4.20 -13.96
N THR A 73 7.96 5.07 -12.96
CA THR A 73 8.59 6.39 -13.00
C THR A 73 9.60 6.50 -11.85
N GLN A 74 10.86 6.80 -12.16
CA GLN A 74 11.91 7.00 -11.16
C GLN A 74 12.63 8.34 -11.40
N GLU A 75 12.58 9.25 -10.43
CA GLU A 75 13.23 10.57 -10.48
C GLU A 75 14.20 10.75 -9.31
N GLY A 76 15.49 10.65 -9.58
CA GLY A 76 16.52 10.77 -8.54
C GLY A 76 17.59 9.70 -8.66
N ASP A 77 18.19 9.30 -7.54
CA ASP A 77 19.40 8.47 -7.55
C ASP A 77 19.20 7.10 -6.86
N ILE A 78 19.65 6.02 -7.51
CA ILE A 78 19.74 4.66 -6.94
C ILE A 78 18.35 4.09 -6.55
N HIS A 79 17.30 4.41 -7.29
CA HIS A 79 16.00 3.76 -7.13
C HIS A 79 16.01 2.31 -7.67
N HIS A 80 15.24 1.43 -7.03
CA HIS A 80 14.97 0.08 -7.53
C HIS A 80 13.45 -0.11 -7.66
N ALA A 81 12.97 -0.43 -8.87
CA ALA A 81 11.56 -0.67 -9.16
C ALA A 81 11.40 -1.98 -9.91
N VAL A 82 10.58 -2.88 -9.40
CA VAL A 82 10.25 -4.16 -10.03
C VAL A 82 8.75 -4.30 -10.13
N ALA A 83 8.25 -4.51 -11.34
CA ALA A 83 6.84 -4.75 -11.62
C ALA A 83 6.68 -6.04 -12.43
N LEU A 84 5.87 -6.96 -11.94
CA LEU A 84 5.63 -8.27 -12.57
C LEU A 84 4.12 -8.47 -12.73
N GLN A 85 3.67 -8.73 -13.97
CA GLN A 85 2.30 -9.16 -14.26
C GLN A 85 2.33 -10.51 -14.98
N GLN A 86 1.69 -11.52 -14.41
CA GLN A 86 1.69 -12.88 -14.96
C GLN A 86 0.28 -13.47 -14.95
N SER A 87 -0.24 -13.83 -16.12
CA SER A 87 -1.59 -14.38 -16.27
C SER A 87 -2.67 -13.43 -15.73
N GLU A 88 -2.49 -12.11 -15.93
CA GLU A 88 -3.43 -11.07 -15.51
C GLU A 88 -4.29 -10.57 -16.68
N SER A 89 -5.53 -10.19 -16.42
CA SER A 89 -6.40 -9.55 -17.41
C SER A 89 -6.79 -8.14 -16.97
N ASN A 90 -6.59 -7.13 -17.82
CA ASN A 90 -6.92 -5.72 -17.55
C ASN A 90 -6.33 -5.13 -16.26
N SER A 91 -5.26 -5.72 -15.72
CA SER A 91 -4.69 -5.27 -14.46
C SER A 91 -3.63 -4.20 -14.68
N HIS A 92 -3.45 -3.32 -13.70
CA HIS A 92 -2.54 -2.18 -13.80
C HIS A 92 -1.57 -2.12 -12.61
N ILE A 93 -0.29 -1.92 -12.90
CA ILE A 93 0.75 -1.59 -11.91
C ILE A 93 1.27 -0.18 -12.20
N TYR A 94 1.21 0.70 -11.20
CA TYR A 94 1.82 2.02 -11.20
C TYR A 94 2.87 2.12 -10.10
N GLN A 95 4.10 2.49 -10.44
CA GLN A 95 5.17 2.72 -9.47
C GLN A 95 5.82 4.08 -9.75
N THR A 96 5.85 4.95 -8.76
CA THR A 96 6.51 6.26 -8.84
C THR A 96 7.46 6.42 -7.65
N GLN A 97 8.74 6.67 -7.92
CA GLN A 97 9.76 6.85 -6.89
C GLN A 97 10.50 8.17 -7.11
N GLY A 98 10.54 9.02 -6.09
CA GLY A 98 11.27 10.28 -6.07
C GLY A 98 12.30 10.33 -4.94
N GLY A 99 13.46 10.93 -5.19
CA GLY A 99 14.51 11.11 -4.17
C GLY A 99 15.69 10.15 -4.32
N SER A 100 15.99 9.32 -3.31
CA SER A 100 17.16 8.42 -3.37
C SER A 100 16.93 7.06 -2.73
N MET A 101 17.52 5.99 -3.26
CA MET A 101 17.55 4.66 -2.63
C MET A 101 16.19 4.02 -2.27
N ASN A 102 15.08 4.50 -2.85
CA ASN A 102 13.77 3.87 -2.66
C ASN A 102 13.68 2.54 -3.44
N ASP A 103 13.00 1.56 -2.85
CA ASP A 103 12.74 0.23 -3.41
C ASP A 103 11.23 -0.03 -3.50
N ALA A 104 10.75 -0.35 -4.69
CA ALA A 104 9.34 -0.60 -4.99
C ALA A 104 9.21 -1.94 -5.71
N TYR A 105 8.38 -2.82 -5.14
CA TYR A 105 8.05 -4.11 -5.73
C TYR A 105 6.53 -4.24 -5.88
N SER A 106 6.08 -4.61 -7.08
CA SER A 106 4.68 -4.89 -7.36
C SER A 106 4.58 -6.18 -8.14
N ARG A 107 3.72 -7.10 -7.68
CA ARG A 107 3.43 -8.35 -8.38
C ARG A 107 1.92 -8.58 -8.43
N GLN A 108 1.41 -8.74 -9.64
CA GLN A 108 0.06 -9.25 -9.89
C GLN A 108 0.17 -10.60 -10.60
N SER A 109 -0.54 -11.62 -10.12
CA SER A 109 -0.58 -12.92 -10.81
C SER A 109 -1.91 -13.66 -10.71
N GLY A 110 -2.43 -14.10 -11.87
CA GLY A 110 -3.61 -14.97 -11.97
C GLY A 110 -4.95 -14.29 -11.70
N GLY A 111 -5.02 -12.96 -11.79
CA GLY A 111 -6.17 -12.14 -11.48
C GLY A 111 -6.80 -11.37 -12.67
N LEU A 112 -7.77 -10.51 -12.35
CA LEU A 112 -8.54 -9.70 -13.29
C LEU A 112 -8.82 -8.31 -12.69
N GLU A 113 -8.61 -7.24 -13.46
CA GLU A 113 -8.96 -5.85 -13.08
C GLU A 113 -8.35 -5.46 -11.73
N ASN A 114 -7.12 -5.89 -11.46
CA ASN A 114 -6.42 -5.52 -10.23
C ASN A 114 -5.62 -4.24 -10.45
N HIS A 115 -5.58 -3.38 -9.43
CA HIS A 115 -4.80 -2.16 -9.44
C HIS A 115 -3.79 -2.14 -8.31
N SER A 116 -2.52 -1.97 -8.64
CA SER A 116 -1.44 -1.75 -7.69
C SER A 116 -0.82 -0.38 -7.95
N ASN A 117 -0.70 0.44 -6.91
CA ASN A 117 -0.08 1.75 -6.96
C ASN A 117 0.91 1.94 -5.82
N ILE A 118 2.17 2.21 -6.15
CA ILE A 118 3.21 2.58 -5.19
C ILE A 118 3.71 3.99 -5.54
N ALA A 119 3.64 4.90 -4.58
CA ALA A 119 4.25 6.22 -4.66
C ALA A 119 5.17 6.45 -3.46
N GLN A 120 6.46 6.61 -3.71
CA GLN A 120 7.47 6.86 -2.67
C GLN A 120 8.21 8.15 -2.96
N SER A 121 8.40 8.98 -1.94
CA SER A 121 9.22 10.18 -2.01
C SER A 121 10.11 10.32 -0.78
N GLY A 122 11.41 10.52 -0.99
CA GLY A 122 12.38 10.67 0.08
C GLY A 122 13.55 9.71 -0.06
N SER A 123 14.02 9.13 1.04
CA SER A 123 15.22 8.29 1.05
C SER A 123 14.98 6.91 1.65
N ALA A 124 15.48 5.86 1.01
CA ALA A 124 15.50 4.49 1.55
C ALA A 124 14.12 3.91 1.92
N ASN A 125 13.02 4.40 1.33
CA ASN A 125 11.71 3.80 1.57
C ASN A 125 11.58 2.46 0.83
N HIS A 126 10.90 1.48 1.43
CA HIS A 126 10.63 0.17 0.84
C HIS A 126 9.14 -0.12 0.80
N ALA A 127 8.60 -0.40 -0.39
CA ALA A 127 7.18 -0.68 -0.62
C ALA A 127 7.00 -1.97 -1.41
N ASP A 128 6.11 -2.83 -0.93
CA ASP A 128 5.78 -4.12 -1.56
C ASP A 128 4.26 -4.27 -1.71
N THR A 129 3.79 -4.52 -2.93
CA THR A 129 2.40 -4.87 -3.21
C THR A 129 2.33 -6.21 -3.94
N VAL A 130 1.55 -7.14 -3.40
CA VAL A 130 1.36 -8.46 -3.99
C VAL A 130 -0.13 -8.77 -4.07
N GLN A 131 -0.61 -9.01 -5.28
CA GLN A 131 -1.99 -9.39 -5.59
C GLN A 131 -1.95 -10.75 -6.32
N LEU A 132 -2.37 -11.82 -5.66
CA LEU A 132 -2.31 -13.19 -6.20
C LEU A 132 -3.69 -13.80 -6.26
N GLN A 133 -4.11 -14.22 -7.46
CA GLN A 133 -5.43 -14.82 -7.70
C GLN A 133 -6.58 -13.93 -7.21
N THR A 134 -6.39 -12.61 -7.26
CA THR A 134 -7.38 -11.62 -6.84
C THR A 134 -8.15 -11.08 -8.04
N GLN A 135 -9.34 -10.53 -7.81
CA GLN A 135 -10.09 -9.82 -8.85
C GLN A 135 -10.61 -8.49 -8.32
N TYR A 136 -10.68 -7.46 -9.17
CA TYR A 136 -11.23 -6.15 -8.85
C TYR A 136 -10.68 -5.52 -7.55
N SER A 137 -9.43 -5.84 -7.21
CA SER A 137 -8.84 -5.42 -5.93
C SER A 137 -7.84 -4.28 -6.14
N GLU A 138 -7.80 -3.35 -5.19
CA GLU A 138 -6.93 -2.17 -5.19
C GLU A 138 -5.94 -2.23 -4.02
N ALA A 139 -4.64 -2.05 -4.32
CA ALA A 139 -3.56 -1.95 -3.36
C ALA A 139 -2.78 -0.65 -3.60
N ALA A 140 -2.78 0.27 -2.63
CA ALA A 140 -2.10 1.55 -2.74
C ALA A 140 -1.14 1.81 -1.57
N ILE A 141 0.11 2.12 -1.87
CA ILE A 141 1.12 2.52 -0.89
C ILE A 141 1.61 3.93 -1.21
N GLN A 142 1.56 4.82 -0.23
CA GLN A 142 2.14 6.16 -0.29
C GLN A 142 3.11 6.35 0.88
N GLN A 143 4.39 6.59 0.57
CA GLN A 143 5.42 6.80 1.58
C GLN A 143 6.15 8.12 1.34
N TYR A 144 6.18 8.96 2.37
CA TYR A 144 6.91 10.23 2.39
C TYR A 144 7.90 10.21 3.55
N GLY A 145 9.18 10.48 3.27
CA GLY A 145 10.22 10.60 4.30
C GLY A 145 11.33 9.55 4.15
N VAL A 146 11.79 9.00 5.28
CA VAL A 146 13.02 8.20 5.32
C VAL A 146 12.80 6.83 5.94
N ASP A 147 13.31 5.78 5.28
CA ASP A 147 13.36 4.41 5.82
C ASP A 147 11.98 3.84 6.23
N ASN A 148 10.91 4.28 5.57
CA ASN A 148 9.59 3.71 5.81
C ASN A 148 9.43 2.38 5.08
N ARG A 149 8.76 1.42 5.71
CA ARG A 149 8.44 0.11 5.14
C ARG A 149 6.93 -0.11 5.09
N ALA A 150 6.42 -0.48 3.93
CA ALA A 150 5.00 -0.76 3.73
C ALA A 150 4.81 -2.02 2.88
N LYS A 151 3.85 -2.86 3.28
CA LYS A 151 3.51 -4.08 2.55
C LYS A 151 2.00 -4.30 2.46
N ILE A 152 1.50 -4.53 1.26
CA ILE A 152 0.09 -4.91 1.03
C ILE A 152 0.04 -6.24 0.30
N TYR A 153 -0.53 -7.26 0.95
CA TYR A 153 -0.77 -8.59 0.38
C TYR A 153 -2.27 -8.85 0.26
N GLN A 154 -2.76 -9.00 -0.97
CA GLN A 154 -4.12 -9.45 -1.27
C GLN A 154 -4.02 -10.82 -1.98
N ILE A 155 -4.61 -11.86 -1.40
CA ILE A 155 -4.46 -13.23 -1.90
C ILE A 155 -5.81 -13.92 -1.98
N GLY A 156 -6.20 -14.37 -3.18
CA GLY A 156 -7.40 -15.19 -3.41
C GLY A 156 -8.73 -14.49 -3.12
N GLY A 157 -8.75 -13.16 -3.15
CA GLY A 157 -9.89 -12.32 -2.79
C GLY A 157 -10.58 -11.63 -3.98
N TYR A 158 -11.68 -10.94 -3.71
CA TYR A 158 -12.45 -10.18 -4.70
C TYR A 158 -12.82 -8.80 -4.14
N GLY A 159 -12.67 -7.73 -4.92
CA GLY A 159 -13.22 -6.42 -4.55
C GLY A 159 -12.58 -5.77 -3.32
N ASN A 160 -11.36 -6.15 -2.93
CA ASN A 160 -10.75 -5.63 -1.71
C ASN A 160 -9.98 -4.33 -1.95
N VAL A 161 -10.02 -3.42 -0.98
CA VAL A 161 -9.22 -2.19 -0.96
C VAL A 161 -8.25 -2.23 0.20
N ALA A 162 -6.98 -1.96 -0.09
CA ALA A 162 -5.93 -1.82 0.92
C ALA A 162 -5.10 -0.57 0.63
N VAL A 163 -4.97 0.31 1.63
CA VAL A 163 -4.21 1.56 1.51
C VAL A 163 -3.29 1.75 2.70
N ILE A 164 -2.00 1.98 2.44
CA ILE A 164 -1.02 2.38 3.44
C ILE A 164 -0.50 3.77 3.10
N GLN A 165 -0.58 4.70 4.05
CA GLN A 165 0.01 6.03 3.97
C GLN A 165 0.98 6.24 5.15
N GLN A 166 2.25 6.49 4.86
CA GLN A 166 3.29 6.77 5.85
C GLN A 166 3.92 8.13 5.58
N ASP A 167 3.99 8.98 6.60
CA ASP A 167 4.64 10.29 6.53
C ASP A 167 5.57 10.49 7.73
N GLY A 168 6.87 10.40 7.50
CA GLY A 168 7.89 10.53 8.54
C GLY A 168 9.02 9.51 8.38
N GLU A 169 9.50 8.95 9.49
CA GLU A 169 10.71 8.12 9.49
C GLU A 169 10.51 6.75 10.17
N VAL A 170 11.07 5.69 9.58
CA VAL A 170 11.17 4.36 10.20
C VAL A 170 9.80 3.77 10.59
N HIS A 171 8.76 4.01 9.79
CA HIS A 171 7.47 3.33 9.97
C HIS A 171 7.50 1.89 9.44
N ASP A 172 6.79 0.95 10.06
CA ASP A 172 6.50 -0.38 9.50
C ASP A 172 4.97 -0.60 9.43
N ALA A 173 4.46 -0.89 8.24
CA ALA A 173 3.04 -1.11 8.01
C ALA A 173 2.79 -2.35 7.15
N HIS A 174 1.84 -3.18 7.57
CA HIS A 174 1.42 -4.36 6.82
C HIS A 174 -0.10 -4.48 6.74
N ILE A 175 -0.65 -4.61 5.54
CA ILE A 175 -2.03 -5.02 5.31
C ILE A 175 -2.02 -6.39 4.62
N GLY A 176 -2.75 -7.35 5.20
CA GLY A 176 -2.96 -8.67 4.65
C GLY A 176 -4.45 -8.99 4.52
N GLN A 177 -4.89 -9.23 3.29
CA GLN A 177 -6.27 -9.57 2.94
C GLN A 177 -6.27 -10.95 2.27
N TYR A 178 -6.64 -11.98 3.04
CA TYR A 178 -6.49 -13.38 2.66
C TYR A 178 -7.86 -14.04 2.48
N ALA A 179 -8.15 -14.45 1.25
CA ALA A 179 -9.45 -14.96 0.84
C ALA A 179 -10.60 -14.04 1.29
N SER A 180 -10.36 -12.73 1.28
CA SER A 180 -11.33 -11.72 1.65
C SER A 180 -12.14 -11.25 0.45
N VAL A 181 -13.37 -10.83 0.69
CA VAL A 181 -14.26 -10.26 -0.33
C VAL A 181 -14.80 -8.94 0.17
N ASP A 182 -14.80 -7.93 -0.69
CA ASP A 182 -15.35 -6.60 -0.43
C ASP A 182 -14.87 -6.02 0.91
N SER A 183 -13.60 -6.23 1.25
CA SER A 183 -13.01 -5.81 2.51
C SER A 183 -12.07 -4.62 2.33
N ASP A 184 -12.13 -3.69 3.27
CA ASP A 184 -11.42 -2.42 3.25
C ASP A 184 -10.45 -2.33 4.44
N ALA A 185 -9.20 -1.97 4.16
CA ALA A 185 -8.16 -1.81 5.16
C ALA A 185 -7.33 -0.54 4.91
N TYR A 186 -7.20 0.29 5.94
CA TYR A 186 -6.49 1.56 5.89
C TYR A 186 -5.49 1.67 7.03
N ILE A 187 -4.22 1.96 6.71
CA ILE A 187 -3.19 2.31 7.69
C ILE A 187 -2.66 3.70 7.36
N LYS A 188 -2.69 4.59 8.35
CA LYS A 188 -2.09 5.91 8.28
C LYS A 188 -1.15 6.16 9.45
N GLN A 189 0.12 6.41 9.17
CA GLN A 189 1.14 6.66 10.18
C GLN A 189 1.82 8.01 9.93
N HIS A 190 1.89 8.83 10.97
CA HIS A 190 2.61 10.10 10.98
C HIS A 190 3.57 10.17 12.17
N GLY A 191 4.80 10.62 11.93
CA GLY A 191 5.84 10.74 12.96
C GLY A 191 6.98 9.77 12.77
N SER A 192 7.27 8.92 13.77
CA SER A 192 8.45 8.05 13.69
C SER A 192 8.29 6.72 14.41
N TYR A 193 8.87 5.63 13.91
CA TYR A 193 8.90 4.33 14.60
C TYR A 193 7.52 3.75 14.94
N ASN A 194 6.47 4.11 14.18
CA ASN A 194 5.16 3.51 14.37
C ASN A 194 5.05 2.18 13.61
N GLU A 195 4.40 1.20 14.23
CA GLU A 195 4.15 -0.14 13.70
C GLU A 195 2.63 -0.39 13.63
N ALA A 196 2.14 -0.80 12.46
CA ALA A 196 0.73 -1.07 12.25
C ALA A 196 0.51 -2.31 11.39
N GLN A 197 -0.43 -3.16 11.78
CA GLN A 197 -0.81 -4.32 11.00
C GLN A 197 -2.33 -4.50 10.96
N ILE A 198 -2.87 -4.79 9.77
CA ILE A 198 -4.26 -5.19 9.57
C ILE A 198 -4.26 -6.55 8.87
N LEU A 199 -4.98 -7.51 9.44
CA LEU A 199 -5.23 -8.83 8.85
C LEU A 199 -6.73 -9.05 8.72
N GLN A 200 -7.20 -9.30 7.50
CA GLN A 200 -8.60 -9.56 7.19
C GLN A 200 -8.78 -10.88 6.44
N SER A 201 -9.78 -11.64 6.85
CA SER A 201 -10.28 -12.81 6.13
C SER A 201 -11.81 -12.84 6.21
N GLY A 202 -12.48 -13.31 5.16
CA GLY A 202 -13.95 -13.33 5.11
C GLY A 202 -14.57 -12.18 4.29
N LEU A 203 -15.77 -11.74 4.65
CA LEU A 203 -16.61 -10.88 3.80
C LEU A 203 -16.87 -9.53 4.48
N GLU A 204 -16.82 -8.43 3.71
CA GLU A 204 -17.27 -7.09 4.12
C GLU A 204 -16.59 -6.55 5.39
N GLN A 205 -15.29 -6.81 5.58
CA GLN A 205 -14.55 -6.34 6.76
C GLN A 205 -14.09 -4.89 6.57
N MET A 206 -14.10 -4.09 7.64
CA MET A 206 -13.54 -2.74 7.64
C MET A 206 -12.57 -2.54 8.80
N ALA A 207 -11.35 -2.10 8.48
CA ALA A 207 -10.32 -1.81 9.46
C ALA A 207 -9.59 -0.50 9.16
N ASP A 208 -9.40 0.34 10.17
CA ASP A 208 -8.63 1.58 10.09
C ASP A 208 -7.68 1.71 11.28
N ILE A 209 -6.40 1.92 11.00
CA ILE A 209 -5.39 2.29 11.98
C ILE A 209 -4.86 3.67 11.63
N THR A 210 -5.00 4.62 12.55
CA THR A 210 -4.37 5.94 12.48
C THR A 210 -3.43 6.15 13.67
N GLN A 211 -2.16 6.38 13.40
CA GLN A 211 -1.10 6.61 14.39
C GLN A 211 -0.44 7.97 14.16
N THR A 212 -0.41 8.82 15.18
CA THR A 212 0.28 10.11 15.16
C THR A 212 1.22 10.21 16.36
N GLY A 213 2.53 10.26 16.11
CA GLY A 213 3.53 10.36 17.16
C GLY A 213 4.67 9.35 16.98
N ALA A 214 5.14 8.78 18.08
CA ALA A 214 6.33 7.95 18.08
C ALA A 214 6.20 6.62 18.82
N GLY A 215 6.70 5.53 18.22
CA GLY A 215 6.75 4.22 18.87
C GLY A 215 5.36 3.62 19.12
N LEU A 216 4.36 3.97 18.32
CA LEU A 216 3.00 3.47 18.47
C LEU A 216 2.87 2.08 17.84
N VAL A 217 2.15 1.17 18.48
CA VAL A 217 1.89 -0.19 17.96
C VAL A 217 0.39 -0.44 17.87
N ALA A 218 -0.08 -0.88 16.70
CA ALA A 218 -1.47 -1.20 16.47
C ALA A 218 -1.65 -2.46 15.63
N LEU A 219 -2.54 -3.36 16.06
CA LEU A 219 -2.90 -4.57 15.33
C LEU A 219 -4.42 -4.73 15.28
N ILE A 220 -4.95 -4.96 14.08
CA ILE A 220 -6.34 -5.38 13.86
C ILE A 220 -6.33 -6.74 13.16
N GLU A 221 -7.05 -7.71 13.73
CA GLU A 221 -7.34 -8.99 13.09
C GLU A 221 -8.85 -9.22 13.04
N GLN A 222 -9.39 -9.45 11.85
CA GLN A 222 -10.82 -9.68 11.61
C GLN A 222 -11.04 -10.93 10.75
N SER A 223 -11.95 -11.80 11.18
CA SER A 223 -12.41 -12.95 10.39
C SER A 223 -13.93 -12.99 10.23
N ASP A 224 -14.43 -13.82 9.32
CA ASP A 224 -15.86 -14.09 9.09
C ASP A 224 -16.62 -12.98 8.32
N VAL A 225 -17.55 -12.22 8.93
CA VAL A 225 -18.47 -11.36 8.16
C VAL A 225 -18.75 -10.02 8.85
N HIS A 226 -18.54 -8.91 8.14
CA HIS A 226 -19.03 -7.58 8.51
C HIS A 226 -18.54 -7.09 9.88
N ASN A 227 -17.26 -7.27 10.18
CA ASN A 227 -16.62 -6.75 11.38
C ASN A 227 -15.97 -5.39 11.07
N GLU A 228 -16.09 -4.47 12.02
CA GLU A 228 -15.55 -3.11 11.91
C GLU A 228 -14.64 -2.79 13.10
N ALA A 229 -13.44 -2.30 12.83
CA ALA A 229 -12.44 -1.98 13.85
C ALA A 229 -11.70 -0.67 13.51
N TRP A 230 -11.56 0.21 14.51
CA TRP A 230 -10.79 1.45 14.41
C TRP A 230 -9.84 1.57 15.58
N ILE A 231 -8.59 1.92 15.28
CA ILE A 231 -7.57 2.27 16.26
C ILE A 231 -7.05 3.67 15.94
N ASN A 232 -7.17 4.59 16.89
CA ASN A 232 -6.58 5.92 16.83
C ASN A 232 -5.63 6.12 18.01
N GLN A 233 -4.35 6.30 17.72
CA GLN A 233 -3.30 6.53 18.71
C GLN A 233 -2.62 7.87 18.45
N ASP A 234 -2.57 8.70 19.49
CA ASP A 234 -1.86 9.97 19.49
C ASP A 234 -0.92 10.05 20.72
N GLY A 235 0.38 10.16 20.46
CA GLY A 235 1.40 10.36 21.48
C GLY A 235 2.60 9.41 21.36
N HIS A 236 2.99 8.75 22.45
CA HIS A 236 4.23 7.98 22.50
C HIS A 236 4.07 6.60 23.13
N GLY A 237 4.49 5.54 22.44
CA GLY A 237 4.57 4.20 23.03
C GLY A 237 3.22 3.59 23.40
N ASN A 238 2.11 4.05 22.81
CA ASN A 238 0.81 3.42 23.03
C ASN A 238 0.70 2.12 22.22
N GLU A 239 0.01 1.13 22.78
CA GLU A 239 -0.23 -0.17 22.16
C GLU A 239 -1.74 -0.48 22.11
N ALA A 240 -2.25 -0.91 20.97
CA ALA A 240 -3.65 -1.25 20.77
C ALA A 240 -3.82 -2.52 19.92
N TYR A 241 -4.64 -3.44 20.39
CA TYR A 241 -4.90 -4.72 19.72
C TYR A 241 -6.40 -4.97 19.65
N VAL A 242 -6.91 -5.27 18.46
CA VAL A 242 -8.30 -5.67 18.22
C VAL A 242 -8.31 -7.02 17.51
N THR A 243 -9.06 -7.97 18.07
CA THR A 243 -9.31 -9.27 17.44
C THR A 243 -10.82 -9.54 17.44
N GLN A 244 -11.40 -9.66 16.24
CA GLN A 244 -12.82 -9.88 16.01
C GLN A 244 -13.07 -11.14 15.18
N HIS A 245 -13.86 -12.06 15.74
CA HIS A 245 -14.35 -13.25 15.03
C HIS A 245 -15.88 -13.28 15.14
N SER A 246 -16.54 -14.00 14.23
CA SER A 246 -17.99 -13.96 14.02
C SER A 246 -18.45 -12.70 13.28
N TRP A 247 -19.67 -12.22 13.52
CA TRP A 247 -20.38 -11.34 12.61
C TRP A 247 -20.80 -10.03 13.27
N TYR A 248 -20.74 -8.91 12.55
CA TYR A 248 -21.22 -7.60 13.00
C TYR A 248 -20.58 -7.09 14.30
N ASN A 249 -19.32 -7.44 14.56
CA ASN A 249 -18.62 -6.89 15.72
C ASN A 249 -18.07 -5.49 15.42
N TYR A 250 -18.09 -4.62 16.42
CA TYR A 250 -17.59 -3.25 16.36
C TYR A 250 -16.60 -3.02 17.50
N ALA A 251 -15.41 -2.50 17.17
CA ALA A 251 -14.38 -2.10 18.15
C ALA A 251 -13.78 -0.73 17.82
N ASP A 252 -13.82 0.21 18.76
CA ASP A 252 -13.21 1.54 18.64
C ASP A 252 -12.25 1.80 19.80
N ILE A 253 -10.95 1.90 19.51
CA ILE A 253 -9.90 2.21 20.48
C ILE A 253 -9.34 3.61 20.19
N LYS A 254 -9.39 4.49 21.20
CA LYS A 254 -8.77 5.82 21.18
C LYS A 254 -7.81 5.99 22.35
N GLN A 255 -6.53 6.19 22.04
CA GLN A 255 -5.48 6.38 23.04
C GLN A 255 -4.76 7.71 22.83
N TYR A 256 -4.79 8.56 23.87
CA TYR A 256 -4.11 9.85 23.90
C TYR A 256 -3.10 9.85 25.05
N GLY A 257 -1.85 10.20 24.74
CA GLY A 257 -0.78 10.31 25.73
C GLY A 257 0.29 9.23 25.57
N TYR A 258 0.73 8.61 26.66
CA TYR A 258 1.93 7.77 26.64
C TYR A 258 1.74 6.41 27.28
N TYR A 259 2.34 5.37 26.70
CA TYR A 259 2.37 4.00 27.24
C TYR A 259 1.00 3.43 27.61
N ASN A 260 -0.08 3.89 26.98
CA ASN A 260 -1.39 3.30 27.17
C ASN A 260 -1.49 1.98 26.41
N ARG A 261 -2.18 1.00 26.98
CA ARG A 261 -2.42 -0.32 26.39
C ARG A 261 -3.90 -0.63 26.36
N ALA A 262 -4.40 -1.06 25.20
CA ALA A 262 -5.77 -1.48 24.99
C ALA A 262 -5.84 -2.81 24.24
N ASP A 263 -6.54 -3.78 24.80
CA ASP A 263 -6.77 -5.11 24.19
C ASP A 263 -8.28 -5.35 24.08
N VAL A 264 -8.80 -5.54 22.87
CA VAL A 264 -10.21 -5.86 22.61
C VAL A 264 -10.33 -7.21 21.91
N LEU A 265 -11.06 -8.13 22.56
CA LEU A 265 -11.31 -9.49 22.07
C LEU A 265 -12.83 -9.72 21.95
N GLN A 266 -13.33 -9.93 20.74
CA GLN A 266 -14.76 -10.17 20.46
C GLN A 266 -14.94 -11.52 19.74
N TYR A 267 -15.60 -12.47 20.42
CA TYR A 267 -15.82 -13.84 19.97
C TYR A 267 -17.27 -14.27 20.28
N GLY A 268 -17.77 -15.32 19.62
CA GLY A 268 -19.07 -15.91 19.92
C GLY A 268 -20.05 -15.79 18.76
N GLY A 269 -21.29 -15.41 19.03
CA GLY A 269 -22.35 -15.22 18.04
C GLY A 269 -22.55 -13.77 17.58
N GLY A 270 -21.53 -12.92 17.70
CA GLY A 270 -21.47 -11.63 17.01
C GLY A 270 -22.24 -10.48 17.66
N ALA A 271 -22.35 -9.39 16.90
CA ALA A 271 -23.01 -8.12 17.27
C ALA A 271 -22.40 -7.44 18.51
N HIS A 272 -21.13 -7.68 18.81
CA HIS A 272 -20.46 -7.06 19.96
C HIS A 272 -20.12 -5.59 19.69
N LEU A 273 -20.22 -4.77 20.73
CA LEU A 273 -19.76 -3.38 20.74
C LEU A 273 -18.70 -3.22 21.83
N ALA A 274 -17.49 -2.83 21.45
CA ALA A 274 -16.39 -2.50 22.35
C ALA A 274 -15.88 -1.08 22.07
N ILE A 275 -15.82 -0.25 23.12
CA ILE A 275 -15.25 1.10 23.03
C ILE A 275 -14.21 1.26 24.14
N VAL A 276 -12.99 1.61 23.78
CA VAL A 276 -11.91 1.94 24.72
C VAL A 276 -11.45 3.37 24.47
N LYS A 277 -11.49 4.21 25.50
CA LYS A 277 -10.88 5.54 25.51
C LYS A 277 -9.90 5.65 26.65
N GLN A 278 -8.64 5.97 26.36
CA GLN A 278 -7.59 6.21 27.35
C GLN A 278 -6.97 7.59 27.12
N ASP A 279 -6.96 8.40 28.18
CA ASP A 279 -6.32 9.72 28.20
C ASP A 279 -5.31 9.78 29.36
N GLY A 280 -4.04 9.99 29.03
CA GLY A 280 -2.97 10.11 30.01
C GLY A 280 -1.89 9.05 29.82
N GLY A 281 -1.42 8.47 30.91
CA GLY A 281 -0.19 7.69 30.94
C GLY A 281 -0.37 6.27 31.47
N ALA A 282 0.26 5.27 30.85
CA ALA A 282 0.36 3.92 31.43
C ALA A 282 -1.01 3.31 31.83
N ASN A 283 -2.09 3.65 31.13
CA ASN A 283 -3.40 3.05 31.38
C ASN A 283 -3.51 1.71 30.67
N GLU A 284 -4.18 0.73 31.28
CA GLU A 284 -4.42 -0.60 30.73
C GLU A 284 -5.93 -0.86 30.67
N ALA A 285 -6.44 -1.20 29.49
CA ALA A 285 -7.84 -1.51 29.23
C ALA A 285 -7.94 -2.85 28.50
N ILE A 286 -8.69 -3.81 29.07
CA ILE A 286 -8.92 -5.12 28.45
C ILE A 286 -10.42 -5.35 28.34
N ILE A 287 -10.92 -5.62 27.15
CA ILE A 287 -12.29 -6.04 26.88
C ILE A 287 -12.26 -7.45 26.30
N THR A 288 -13.02 -8.35 26.89
CA THR A 288 -13.31 -9.69 26.35
C THR A 288 -14.82 -9.87 26.30
N GLN A 289 -15.34 -10.16 25.11
CA GLN A 289 -16.76 -10.38 24.87
C GLN A 289 -16.95 -11.75 24.22
N ILE A 290 -17.62 -12.67 24.93
CA ILE A 290 -17.92 -14.03 24.48
C ILE A 290 -19.43 -14.26 24.58
N GLY A 291 -20.14 -14.10 23.46
CA GLY A 291 -21.59 -14.27 23.46
C GLY A 291 -22.26 -13.66 22.25
N ILE A 292 -23.42 -13.06 22.47
CA ILE A 292 -24.21 -12.40 21.44
C ILE A 292 -24.55 -11.01 21.94
N SER A 293 -24.35 -9.98 21.13
CA SER A 293 -24.85 -8.62 21.35
C SER A 293 -24.41 -7.96 22.66
N GLN A 294 -23.17 -8.22 23.09
CA GLN A 294 -22.61 -7.61 24.29
C GLN A 294 -22.11 -6.18 24.03
N THR A 295 -22.10 -5.35 25.09
CA THR A 295 -21.58 -3.99 25.02
C THR A 295 -20.61 -3.74 26.17
N ALA A 296 -19.40 -3.30 25.84
CA ALA A 296 -18.35 -2.98 26.78
C ALA A 296 -17.76 -1.61 26.46
N ILE A 297 -17.72 -0.72 27.45
CA ILE A 297 -17.16 0.63 27.32
C ILE A 297 -16.19 0.85 28.46
N ILE A 298 -14.92 1.12 28.14
CA ILE A 298 -13.89 1.54 29.08
C ILE A 298 -13.49 2.98 28.75
N SER A 299 -13.56 3.86 29.74
CA SER A 299 -13.03 5.23 29.66
C SER A 299 -12.12 5.47 30.86
N GLN A 300 -10.85 5.71 30.60
CA GLN A 300 -9.83 5.96 31.63
C GLN A 300 -9.18 7.33 31.39
N SER A 301 -9.00 8.07 32.47
CA SER A 301 -8.23 9.31 32.48
C SER A 301 -7.25 9.31 33.65
N GLY A 302 -6.01 9.73 33.41
CA GLY A 302 -4.97 9.81 34.43
C GLY A 302 -3.82 8.84 34.16
N VAL A 303 -3.14 8.42 35.23
CA VAL A 303 -1.92 7.61 35.13
C VAL A 303 -2.07 6.27 35.86
N GLY A 304 -1.74 5.17 35.18
CA GLY A 304 -1.65 3.84 35.81
C GLY A 304 -2.99 3.18 36.09
N ASN A 305 -4.07 3.59 35.42
CA ASN A 305 -5.38 2.95 35.64
C ASN A 305 -5.42 1.58 34.96
N LYS A 306 -6.11 0.61 35.58
CA LYS A 306 -6.38 -0.71 34.99
C LYS A 306 -7.87 -1.00 34.99
N ALA A 307 -8.43 -1.37 33.85
CA ALA A 307 -9.83 -1.74 33.69
C ALA A 307 -9.93 -3.02 32.86
N ILE A 308 -10.75 -3.95 33.34
CA ILE A 308 -11.00 -5.24 32.67
C ILE A 308 -12.51 -5.44 32.62
N VAL A 309 -13.04 -5.67 31.42
CA VAL A 309 -14.42 -6.10 31.20
C VAL A 309 -14.38 -7.48 30.54
N SER A 310 -15.04 -8.46 31.16
CA SER A 310 -15.26 -9.79 30.59
C SER A 310 -16.74 -10.09 30.65
N GLN A 311 -17.36 -10.39 29.51
CA GLN A 311 -18.80 -10.68 29.39
C GLN A 311 -19.04 -11.94 28.56
#